data_AF-A0AAN2BJ38-F1
#
_entry.id   AF-A0AAN2BJ38-F1
#
_cell.length_a   1.000
_cell.length_b   1.000
_cell.length_c   1.000
_cell.angle_alpha   90.00
_cell.angle_beta   90.00
_cell.angle_gamma   90.00
#
_symmetry.space_group_name_H-M   'P 1'
#
loop_
_entity.id
_entity.type
_entity.pdbx_description
1 polymer ?
#
loop_
_entity_poly.entity_id
_entity_poly.type
_entity_poly.pdbx_seq_one_letter_code
_entity_poly.pdbx_strand_id
1 'polypeptide(L)'
;MNMKKTANMAISSLALALLAGCDGATITIDVDPHSSSSSSVQQSSSSVEQSSSSSSVHICDSDMPPPGAPACYMITPECDDTMACAIEFRTSDYCGVRGLNAEIVDVPGLESCEAIEYWDYSTCKGLDGATFLTTTLGEGGATPEGTSQMHWRFTFEEGQVRLMQSDFGISGNYYCRNDQVIVTLDHGPEIEHVLDIDARLYQFTFDPLGTGEKIYENTYGQLPDNFDDCRKVAGNHYVLQNEATSPLENYYLNFNTAPNSVTYSDGTKEESGFYDCDMGTLHVHTPSHDEYPLQVDVAEDGSSVTIRGLNSITLPIENPTPGFCTKEYAPVCGTQAVQCLTAPCPPLHKTYGNQCEAESSNETVLFEGECGKLEGAPVESLPVACIALFDPVCAKKHNPSVACVTEPCPTYEYKTFGNSCEAAAQFAAFSFADSCDTYSLEGRLSFEDTPVRLDVNDDKALQSITLISATIKDDVLTAKVAYSGCDVQAINFTVDTAFLESFPVQANNYFSKTVNDACQAYFEQEYSFDLLPLQAAYKALYQADSGEISLRGVGSYSF
;
A
#
# COMPACT_ATOMS: atom_id res chain seq x y z
N MET A 1 -61.45 40.81 10.07
CA MET A 1 -60.42 40.12 10.89
C MET A 1 -59.14 40.17 10.07
N ASN A 2 -58.34 41.25 10.06
CA ASN A 2 -57.34 41.69 11.07
C ASN A 2 -56.52 40.50 11.60
N MET A 3 -55.19 40.41 11.43
CA MET A 3 -54.17 41.46 11.49
C MET A 3 -52.99 41.23 10.53
N LYS A 4 -52.52 42.33 9.91
CA LYS A 4 -51.13 42.56 9.47
C LYS A 4 -50.25 42.88 10.68
N LYS A 5 -48.95 42.58 10.62
CA LYS A 5 -47.92 43.43 11.24
C LYS A 5 -46.55 43.27 10.58
N THR A 6 -46.15 44.34 9.92
CA THR A 6 -44.79 44.80 9.59
C THR A 6 -44.17 45.51 10.80
N ALA A 7 -42.83 45.50 10.92
CA ALA A 7 -41.96 46.58 11.41
C ALA A 7 -40.52 46.03 11.54
N ASN A 8 -39.57 46.47 10.71
CA ASN A 8 -38.74 47.68 10.81
C ASN A 8 -37.59 47.56 11.82
N MET A 9 -36.38 47.42 11.27
CA MET A 9 -35.08 47.57 11.90
C MET A 9 -34.63 49.03 11.73
N ALA A 10 -34.29 49.71 12.83
CA ALA A 10 -33.63 51.00 12.81
C ALA A 10 -32.41 50.91 13.74
N ILE A 11 -31.23 51.06 13.16
CA ILE A 11 -29.95 51.18 13.86
C ILE A 11 -29.64 52.67 13.97
N SER A 12 -29.49 53.17 15.19
CA SER A 12 -28.86 54.46 15.45
C SER A 12 -27.75 54.22 16.47
N SER A 13 -26.53 54.47 16.01
CA SER A 13 -25.28 54.45 16.75
C SER A 13 -25.22 55.61 17.75
N LEU A 14 -24.69 55.36 18.95
CA LEU A 14 -24.07 56.40 19.78
C LEU A 14 -22.87 55.81 20.51
N ALA A 15 -21.73 56.45 20.33
CA ALA A 15 -20.42 56.08 20.85
C ALA A 15 -20.26 56.46 22.33
N LEU A 16 -19.43 55.71 23.05
CA LEU A 16 -18.64 56.27 24.14
C LEU A 16 -17.31 55.51 24.27
N ALA A 17 -16.22 56.26 24.06
CA ALA A 17 -14.86 55.83 24.27
C ALA A 17 -14.44 56.04 25.73
N LEU A 18 -13.54 55.18 26.23
CA LEU A 18 -12.64 55.52 27.34
C LEU A 18 -11.32 54.75 27.21
N LEU A 19 -10.25 55.54 27.15
CA LEU A 19 -8.83 55.18 27.20
C LEU A 19 -8.34 55.10 28.66
N ALA A 20 -7.42 54.16 28.93
CA ALA A 20 -6.30 54.19 29.88
C ALA A 20 -5.87 52.73 30.11
N GLY A 21 -4.61 52.30 30.17
CA GLY A 21 -3.31 52.93 30.31
C GLY A 21 -2.40 51.83 30.89
N CYS A 22 -1.15 51.75 30.44
CA CYS A 22 -0.16 50.76 30.87
C CYS A 22 0.12 50.82 32.38
N ASP A 23 0.47 49.68 32.99
CA ASP A 23 1.73 49.53 33.74
C ASP A 23 1.97 48.09 34.19
N GLY A 24 3.25 47.72 34.18
CA GLY A 24 3.74 46.36 34.39
C GLY A 24 3.71 45.90 35.85
N ALA A 25 3.61 44.57 36.02
CA ALA A 25 3.90 43.90 37.27
C ALA A 25 4.59 42.56 36.99
N THR A 26 5.76 42.41 37.59
CA THR A 26 6.53 41.18 37.70
C THR A 26 5.75 40.17 38.55
N ILE A 27 5.56 38.95 38.05
CA ILE A 27 4.96 37.85 38.79
C ILE A 27 6.08 36.91 39.26
N THR A 28 6.22 36.77 40.58
CA THR A 28 7.00 35.73 41.23
C THR A 28 6.05 34.59 41.59
N ILE A 29 6.34 33.36 41.14
CA ILE A 29 5.56 32.17 41.50
C ILE A 29 6.34 31.41 42.57
N ASP A 30 5.81 31.41 43.80
CA ASP A 30 6.22 30.51 44.88
C ASP A 30 5.44 29.21 44.75
N VAL A 31 6.15 28.07 44.77
CA VAL A 31 5.57 26.72 44.73
C VAL A 31 5.64 26.14 46.13
N ASP A 32 4.50 25.87 46.75
CA ASP A 32 4.42 25.11 48.00
C ASP A 32 3.48 23.90 47.81
N PRO A 33 3.93 22.66 48.08
CA PRO A 33 3.14 21.46 47.86
C PRO A 33 2.32 21.07 49.09
N HIS A 34 1.20 20.39 48.84
CA HIS A 34 0.23 19.80 49.78
C HIS A 34 -1.01 20.65 50.09
N SER A 35 -2.14 20.31 49.47
CA SER A 35 -3.24 19.67 50.21
C SER A 35 -4.35 19.18 49.27
N SER A 36 -4.75 17.95 49.52
CA SER A 36 -5.92 17.26 48.96
C SER A 36 -7.19 17.69 49.69
N SER A 37 -8.23 18.09 48.95
CA SER A 37 -9.62 17.77 49.36
C SER A 37 -10.60 17.98 48.21
N SER A 38 -11.37 16.93 47.97
CA SER A 38 -12.51 16.79 47.07
C SER A 38 -13.72 17.63 47.51
N SER A 39 -14.38 18.29 46.55
CA SER A 39 -15.83 18.49 46.60
C SER A 39 -16.41 18.74 45.21
N SER A 40 -17.39 17.92 44.87
CA SER A 40 -18.21 17.85 43.66
C SER A 40 -19.17 19.03 43.50
N VAL A 41 -19.27 19.61 42.29
CA VAL A 41 -20.43 20.40 41.85
C VAL A 41 -20.76 20.07 40.38
N GLN A 42 -22.07 20.02 40.13
CA GLN A 42 -22.78 19.53 38.96
C GLN A 42 -22.38 20.15 37.62
N GLN A 43 -22.25 19.29 36.60
CA GLN A 43 -22.22 19.67 35.19
C GLN A 43 -23.66 19.85 34.66
N SER A 44 -23.91 21.00 34.05
CA SER A 44 -25.02 21.21 33.11
C SER A 44 -24.43 21.56 31.75
N SER A 45 -24.69 20.69 30.77
CA SER A 45 -24.30 20.77 29.37
C SER A 45 -25.15 21.76 28.59
N SER A 46 -24.52 22.67 27.84
CA SER A 46 -25.12 23.30 26.67
C SER A 46 -24.05 23.53 25.61
N SER A 47 -24.20 22.79 24.51
CA SER A 47 -23.45 22.86 23.26
C SER A 47 -23.86 24.08 22.43
N VAL A 48 -22.88 24.83 21.94
CA VAL A 48 -23.03 25.75 20.80
C VAL A 48 -21.83 25.57 19.87
N GLU A 49 -22.14 25.17 18.64
CA GLU A 49 -21.26 25.18 17.48
C GLU A 49 -20.96 26.63 17.08
N GLN A 50 -19.69 26.95 16.83
CA GLN A 50 -19.28 28.15 16.11
C GLN A 50 -18.31 27.75 14.99
N SER A 51 -18.76 28.01 13.77
CA SER A 51 -17.93 28.08 12.57
C SER A 51 -17.34 29.48 12.46
N SER A 52 -16.02 29.56 12.30
CA SER A 52 -15.37 30.76 11.77
C SER A 52 -14.08 30.37 11.06
N SER A 53 -14.06 30.63 9.77
CA SER A 53 -12.88 30.60 8.90
C SER A 53 -11.81 31.59 9.40
N SER A 54 -10.63 31.09 9.76
CA SER A 54 -9.44 31.90 10.00
C SER A 54 -8.43 31.69 8.88
N SER A 55 -8.21 32.71 8.06
CA SER A 55 -7.01 32.81 7.22
C SER A 55 -5.84 33.27 8.10
N SER A 56 -4.77 32.47 8.14
CA SER A 56 -3.50 32.85 8.77
C SER A 56 -2.73 33.78 7.82
N VAL A 57 -2.52 35.04 8.22
CA VAL A 57 -1.60 35.97 7.54
C VAL A 57 -0.25 35.90 8.25
N HIS A 58 0.82 35.64 7.50
CA HIS A 58 2.19 35.65 8.02
C HIS A 58 2.56 37.08 8.47
N ILE A 59 3.05 37.23 9.70
CA ILE A 59 3.39 38.52 10.33
C ILE A 59 4.44 39.33 9.54
N CYS A 60 5.16 38.70 8.61
CA CYS A 60 6.17 39.34 7.77
C CYS A 60 5.61 40.00 6.50
N ASP A 61 4.35 39.78 6.14
CA ASP A 61 3.72 40.33 4.91
C ASP A 61 2.82 41.55 5.17
N SER A 62 2.91 42.15 6.36
CA SER A 62 2.24 43.44 6.61
C SER A 62 3.19 44.59 6.32
N ASP A 63 2.69 45.65 5.67
CA ASP A 63 3.49 46.84 5.31
C ASP A 63 4.12 47.55 6.53
N MET A 64 3.70 47.24 7.77
CA MET A 64 4.29 47.72 9.03
C MET A 64 4.06 46.74 10.19
N PRO A 65 5.00 45.82 10.50
CA PRO A 65 4.91 44.96 11.69
C PRO A 65 5.22 45.75 12.99
N PRO A 66 4.56 45.42 14.12
CA PRO A 66 4.81 46.10 15.39
C PRO A 66 6.21 45.77 15.95
N PRO A 67 6.91 46.75 16.58
CA PRO A 67 8.27 46.54 17.08
C PRO A 67 8.29 45.59 18.29
N GLY A 68 9.09 44.52 18.21
CA GLY A 68 9.47 43.72 19.38
C GLY A 68 9.33 42.19 19.29
N ALA A 69 9.07 41.58 18.12
CA ALA A 69 9.09 40.11 17.99
C ALA A 69 10.48 39.62 17.52
N PRO A 70 11.19 38.78 18.28
CA PRO A 70 12.44 38.18 17.82
C PRO A 70 12.15 37.08 16.79
N ALA A 71 12.89 37.07 15.70
CA ALA A 71 12.93 35.96 14.76
C ALA A 71 14.33 35.36 14.74
N CYS A 72 14.43 34.06 14.99
CA CYS A 72 15.69 33.32 14.88
C CYS A 72 15.81 32.75 13.47
N TYR A 73 16.92 33.00 12.78
CA TYR A 73 17.27 32.30 11.56
C TYR A 73 18.67 31.73 11.70
N MET A 74 18.84 30.47 11.31
CA MET A 74 20.10 29.73 11.34
C MET A 74 20.80 29.88 9.98
N ILE A 75 22.07 30.23 9.97
CA ILE A 75 22.91 30.18 8.77
C ILE A 75 24.03 29.18 9.05
N THR A 76 24.05 28.07 8.31
CA THR A 76 25.11 27.07 8.35
C THR A 76 26.27 27.51 7.44
N PRO A 77 27.51 27.67 7.95
CA PRO A 77 28.68 27.82 7.09
C PRO A 77 29.24 26.45 6.67
N GLU A 78 29.88 26.40 5.49
CA GLU A 78 30.65 25.24 5.03
C GLU A 78 31.77 24.91 6.03
N CYS A 79 31.81 23.66 6.53
CA CYS A 79 32.86 23.18 7.43
C CYS A 79 34.08 22.68 6.62
N ASP A 80 35.30 23.04 7.05
CA ASP A 80 36.56 22.46 6.57
C ASP A 80 36.92 21.20 7.42
N ASP A 81 37.74 20.30 6.86
CA ASP A 81 38.05 18.90 7.22
C ASP A 81 38.58 18.65 8.65
N THR A 82 38.56 19.63 9.55
CA THR A 82 39.12 19.54 10.91
C THR A 82 38.08 19.44 12.03
N MET A 83 36.80 19.19 11.70
CA MET A 83 35.70 18.89 12.65
C MET A 83 35.58 19.83 13.86
N ALA A 84 35.70 21.14 13.64
CA ALA A 84 35.27 22.14 14.62
C ALA A 84 34.23 23.06 13.97
N CYS A 85 32.96 22.63 13.92
CA CYS A 85 31.87 23.49 13.47
C CYS A 85 31.43 24.35 14.67
N ALA A 86 31.78 25.64 14.66
CA ALA A 86 31.22 26.62 15.58
C ALA A 86 29.88 27.12 15.02
N ILE A 87 28.80 26.90 15.74
CA ILE A 87 27.47 27.37 15.34
C ILE A 87 27.37 28.86 15.68
N GLU A 88 27.17 29.70 14.66
CA GLU A 88 26.95 31.14 14.83
C GLU A 88 25.44 31.43 14.93
N PHE A 89 24.98 31.88 16.09
CA PHE A 89 23.64 32.44 16.24
C PHE A 89 23.70 33.96 16.15
N ARG A 90 22.94 34.54 15.22
CA ARG A 90 22.80 36.00 15.12
C ARG A 90 21.40 36.43 15.54
N THR A 91 21.33 37.35 16.48
CA THR A 91 20.13 38.17 16.69
C THR A 91 20.37 39.50 15.99
N SER A 92 19.63 39.79 14.92
CA SER A 92 19.60 41.14 14.35
C SER A 92 18.28 41.80 14.72
N ASP A 93 18.34 42.96 15.34
CA ASP A 93 17.22 43.88 15.33
C ASP A 93 17.15 44.51 13.93
N TYR A 94 16.04 44.27 13.24
CA TYR A 94 15.66 44.70 11.89
C TYR A 94 16.01 43.79 10.71
N CYS A 95 14.98 43.61 9.86
CA CYS A 95 15.07 43.06 8.53
C CYS A 95 16.16 43.76 7.70
N GLY A 96 17.27 43.06 7.50
CA GLY A 96 18.20 43.25 6.39
C GLY A 96 19.22 44.39 6.52
N VAL A 97 20.37 44.12 7.16
CA VAL A 97 21.69 44.62 6.70
C VAL A 97 22.80 43.62 7.07
N ARG A 98 23.60 43.17 6.09
CA ARG A 98 24.89 42.49 6.32
C ARG A 98 25.93 43.54 6.74
N GLY A 99 26.45 43.44 7.97
CA GLY A 99 27.55 44.26 8.47
C GLY A 99 28.52 43.44 9.31
N LEU A 100 29.82 43.60 9.02
CA LEU A 100 30.95 43.04 9.75
C LEU A 100 31.17 43.86 11.04
N ASN A 101 31.48 43.15 12.13
CA ASN A 101 31.76 43.62 13.50
C ASN A 101 30.55 43.60 14.45
N ALA A 102 30.34 42.46 15.11
CA ALA A 102 29.57 42.36 16.35
C ALA A 102 30.40 41.62 17.41
N GLU A 103 30.34 42.12 18.63
CA GLU A 103 31.10 41.65 19.81
C GLU A 103 30.42 40.43 20.44
N ILE A 104 31.22 39.44 20.85
CA ILE A 104 30.76 38.17 21.44
C ILE A 104 30.25 38.42 22.85
N VAL A 105 29.01 38.02 23.15
CA VAL A 105 28.48 37.98 24.52
C VAL A 105 28.07 36.54 24.84
N ASP A 106 28.84 35.91 25.73
CA ASP A 106 28.50 34.60 26.30
C ASP A 106 27.37 34.73 27.30
N VAL A 107 26.27 33.99 27.09
CA VAL A 107 25.19 33.84 28.07
C VAL A 107 25.20 32.40 28.60
N PRO A 108 25.57 32.15 29.87
CA PRO A 108 25.57 30.81 30.44
C PRO A 108 24.15 30.40 30.85
N GLY A 109 23.65 29.26 30.34
CA GLY A 109 22.44 28.61 30.85
C GLY A 109 21.48 27.96 29.85
N LEU A 110 21.78 27.94 28.54
CA LEU A 110 20.97 27.21 27.55
C LEU A 110 21.59 25.83 27.28
N GLU A 111 21.19 24.84 28.08
CA GLU A 111 21.44 23.43 27.78
C GLU A 111 20.35 22.91 26.82
N SER A 112 20.79 22.53 25.62
CA SER A 112 20.07 21.83 24.55
C SER A 112 18.92 22.55 23.84
N CYS A 113 19.20 23.04 22.63
CA CYS A 113 18.25 22.90 21.54
C CYS A 113 18.61 21.59 20.83
N GLU A 114 17.73 20.59 20.84
CA GLU A 114 17.87 19.43 19.96
C GLU A 114 17.91 19.95 18.53
N ALA A 115 19.02 19.69 17.83
CA ALA A 115 19.10 19.93 16.41
C ALA A 115 18.11 18.98 15.74
N ILE A 116 17.10 19.54 15.06
CA ILE A 116 16.34 18.78 14.08
C ILE A 116 17.35 18.48 12.97
N GLU A 117 17.83 17.24 12.90
CA GLU A 117 18.62 16.76 11.77
C GLU A 117 17.78 16.89 10.50
N TYR A 118 18.02 17.96 9.73
CA TYR A 118 17.57 18.04 8.36
C TYR A 118 18.43 17.04 7.59
N TRP A 119 17.84 15.90 7.23
CA TRP A 119 18.51 14.86 6.47
C TRP A 119 19.05 15.48 5.19
N ASP A 120 20.38 15.56 5.07
CA ASP A 120 21.09 15.93 3.85
C ASP A 120 21.01 14.76 2.86
N TYR A 121 19.78 14.44 2.42
CA TYR A 121 19.58 13.63 1.24
C TYR A 121 20.01 14.49 0.07
N SER A 122 21.27 14.37 -0.35
CA SER A 122 21.63 14.80 -1.71
C SER A 122 20.57 14.21 -2.66
N THR A 123 19.92 15.07 -3.45
CA THR A 123 18.85 14.73 -4.41
C THR A 123 19.13 13.41 -5.14
N CYS A 124 20.40 13.18 -5.45
CA CYS A 124 20.95 12.00 -6.09
C CYS A 124 20.79 10.68 -5.36
N LYS A 125 20.98 10.66 -4.03
CA LYS A 125 20.87 9.43 -3.25
C LYS A 125 19.43 8.94 -3.15
N GLY A 126 18.46 9.86 -3.21
CA GLY A 126 17.04 9.54 -3.19
C GLY A 126 16.44 9.21 -4.56
N LEU A 127 17.21 9.35 -5.66
CA LEU A 127 16.74 9.05 -7.00
C LEU A 127 16.87 7.59 -7.39
N ASP A 128 17.82 6.86 -6.84
CA ASP A 128 17.97 5.44 -7.17
C ASP A 128 16.74 4.65 -6.72
N GLY A 129 16.05 4.00 -7.67
CA GLY A 129 14.76 3.36 -7.48
C GLY A 129 13.54 4.29 -7.62
N ALA A 130 13.73 5.59 -7.84
CA ALA A 130 12.62 6.53 -8.00
C ALA A 130 11.94 6.36 -9.37
N THR A 131 10.60 6.42 -9.36
CA THR A 131 9.77 6.43 -10.57
C THR A 131 8.93 7.69 -10.59
N PHE A 132 8.89 8.35 -11.73
CA PHE A 132 8.04 9.52 -11.95
C PHE A 132 7.10 9.27 -13.13
N LEU A 133 5.89 9.80 -13.05
CA LEU A 133 4.88 9.69 -14.09
C LEU A 133 4.43 11.08 -14.53
N THR A 134 4.15 11.26 -15.82
CA THR A 134 3.60 12.54 -16.25
C THR A 134 2.21 12.76 -15.67
N THR A 135 1.89 14.00 -15.31
CA THR A 135 0.55 14.39 -14.84
C THR A 135 -0.44 14.62 -15.97
N THR A 136 0.08 14.75 -17.19
CA THR A 136 -0.67 14.98 -18.41
C THR A 136 -0.21 14.00 -19.47
N LEU A 137 -1.08 13.73 -20.43
CA LEU A 137 -0.73 12.86 -21.54
C LEU A 137 0.26 13.56 -22.48
N GLY A 138 1.22 12.78 -22.95
CA GLY A 138 2.12 13.18 -24.02
C GLY A 138 1.82 12.37 -25.27
N GLU A 139 1.98 12.99 -26.43
CA GLU A 139 2.05 12.24 -27.68
C GLU A 139 3.24 11.28 -27.62
N GLY A 140 3.00 10.01 -27.93
CA GLY A 140 4.04 9.07 -28.29
C GLY A 140 3.50 7.66 -28.50
N GLY A 141 4.30 6.84 -29.18
CA GLY A 141 3.82 5.65 -29.88
C GLY A 141 3.20 6.00 -31.24
N ALA A 142 3.64 5.30 -32.28
CA ALA A 142 3.06 5.42 -33.62
C ALA A 142 2.00 4.33 -33.78
N THR A 143 0.72 4.72 -33.76
CA THR A 143 -0.35 3.80 -34.19
C THR A 143 -0.54 3.92 -35.70
N PRO A 144 -1.14 2.91 -36.37
CA PRO A 144 -1.50 3.01 -37.77
C PRO A 144 -2.40 4.21 -38.12
N GLU A 145 -3.06 4.81 -37.13
CA GLU A 145 -4.09 5.86 -37.31
C GLU A 145 -3.68 7.23 -36.72
N GLY A 146 -2.56 7.34 -36.00
CA GLY A 146 -2.10 8.58 -35.37
C GLY A 146 -1.13 8.38 -34.20
N THR A 147 -0.76 9.45 -33.52
CA THR A 147 0.00 9.40 -32.26
C THR A 147 -0.93 9.03 -31.11
N SER A 148 -0.59 8.01 -30.34
CA SER A 148 -1.27 7.71 -29.08
C SER A 148 -0.88 8.76 -28.03
N GLN A 149 -1.82 9.14 -27.17
CA GLN A 149 -1.55 9.97 -26.00
C GLN A 149 -1.63 9.08 -24.76
N MET A 150 -0.59 9.11 -23.92
CA MET A 150 -0.52 8.31 -22.70
C MET A 150 0.51 8.90 -21.73
N HIS A 151 0.49 8.42 -20.49
CA HIS A 151 1.46 8.82 -19.46
C HIS A 151 2.86 8.34 -19.82
N TRP A 152 3.86 9.19 -19.57
CA TRP A 152 5.26 8.81 -19.66
C TRP A 152 5.77 8.42 -18.29
N ARG A 153 6.50 7.31 -18.23
CA ARG A 153 7.14 6.79 -17.03
C ARG A 153 8.63 7.01 -17.10
N PHE A 154 9.17 7.63 -16.08
CA PHE A 154 10.58 7.98 -15.96
C PHE A 154 11.17 7.28 -14.73
N THR A 155 11.98 6.26 -14.95
CA THR A 155 12.54 5.40 -13.89
C THR A 155 14.05 5.61 -13.77
N PHE A 156 14.55 5.73 -12.56
CA PHE A 156 15.97 5.82 -12.24
C PHE A 156 16.39 4.54 -11.50
N GLU A 157 17.40 3.84 -12.00
CA GLU A 157 17.85 2.57 -11.40
C GLU A 157 19.34 2.34 -11.71
N GLU A 158 20.17 2.23 -10.67
CA GLU A 158 21.59 1.92 -10.71
C GLU A 158 22.40 2.81 -11.69
N GLY A 159 22.09 4.11 -11.73
CA GLY A 159 22.74 5.06 -12.67
C GLY A 159 22.21 4.98 -14.11
N GLN A 160 21.21 4.14 -14.36
CA GLN A 160 20.47 4.09 -15.61
C GLN A 160 19.14 4.84 -15.50
N VAL A 161 18.69 5.35 -16.63
CA VAL A 161 17.37 5.96 -16.74
C VAL A 161 16.58 5.25 -17.82
N ARG A 162 15.28 5.08 -17.57
CA ARG A 162 14.33 4.55 -18.56
C ARG A 162 13.12 5.46 -18.64
N LEU A 163 12.89 5.97 -19.83
CA LEU A 163 11.70 6.69 -20.23
C LEU A 163 10.83 5.74 -21.04
N MET A 164 9.72 5.29 -20.47
CA MET A 164 8.81 4.32 -21.11
C MET A 164 7.43 4.92 -21.32
N GLN A 165 6.79 4.48 -22.40
CA GLN A 165 5.46 4.89 -22.81
C GLN A 165 4.81 3.74 -23.59
N SER A 166 3.97 2.93 -22.93
CA SER A 166 3.40 1.68 -23.47
C SER A 166 4.43 0.78 -24.18
N ASP A 167 4.52 0.85 -25.51
CA ASP A 167 5.39 0.05 -26.37
C ASP A 167 6.67 0.79 -26.83
N PHE A 168 6.80 2.06 -26.51
CA PHE A 168 7.97 2.88 -26.82
C PHE A 168 8.82 3.12 -25.57
N GLY A 169 10.12 2.89 -25.68
CA GLY A 169 11.06 3.09 -24.58
C GLY A 169 12.36 3.74 -25.06
N ILE A 170 12.82 4.73 -24.32
CA ILE A 170 14.14 5.33 -24.44
C ILE A 170 14.92 5.04 -23.16
N SER A 171 16.06 4.38 -23.30
CA SER A 171 17.00 4.18 -22.20
C SER A 171 18.08 5.26 -22.21
N GLY A 172 18.82 5.34 -21.11
CA GLY A 172 19.99 6.18 -21.00
C GLY A 172 20.72 5.99 -19.69
N ASN A 173 21.61 6.92 -19.38
CA ASN A 173 22.31 6.97 -18.10
C ASN A 173 22.00 8.29 -17.38
N TYR A 174 22.09 8.28 -16.06
CA TYR A 174 22.09 9.50 -15.26
C TYR A 174 23.26 9.51 -14.30
N TYR A 175 23.74 10.71 -14.00
CA TYR A 175 24.72 10.94 -12.95
C TYR A 175 24.51 12.32 -12.34
N CYS A 176 25.19 12.56 -11.23
CA CYS A 176 25.06 13.80 -10.50
C CYS A 176 26.32 14.65 -10.55
N ARG A 177 26.13 15.97 -10.71
CA ARG A 177 27.20 16.97 -10.71
C ARG A 177 26.69 18.25 -10.07
N ASN A 178 27.26 18.66 -8.94
CA ASN A 178 26.90 19.89 -8.23
C ASN A 178 25.39 19.98 -7.89
N ASP A 179 24.83 18.93 -7.29
CA ASP A 179 23.39 18.79 -6.97
C ASP A 179 22.42 18.85 -8.16
N GLN A 180 22.95 18.78 -9.39
CA GLN A 180 22.16 18.66 -10.61
C GLN A 180 22.18 17.22 -11.09
N VAL A 181 21.01 16.75 -11.52
CA VAL A 181 20.83 15.45 -12.14
C VAL A 181 21.02 15.63 -13.64
N ILE A 182 22.00 14.93 -14.19
CA ILE A 182 22.31 14.97 -15.62
C ILE A 182 21.91 13.64 -16.23
N VAL A 183 21.09 13.69 -17.27
CA VAL A 183 20.59 12.54 -18.01
C VAL A 183 21.13 12.56 -19.44
N THR A 184 21.57 11.41 -19.93
CA THR A 184 21.91 11.18 -21.34
C THR A 184 21.03 10.07 -21.86
N LEU A 185 20.17 10.37 -22.85
CA LEU A 185 19.26 9.41 -23.47
C LEU A 185 19.88 8.82 -24.75
N ASP A 186 19.68 7.53 -24.99
CA ASP A 186 20.25 6.76 -26.12
C ASP A 186 19.57 7.07 -27.48
N HIS A 187 18.76 8.13 -27.56
CA HIS A 187 17.99 8.48 -28.76
C HIS A 187 18.57 9.70 -29.49
N GLY A 188 19.77 9.55 -30.05
CA GLY A 188 20.38 10.59 -30.90
C GLY A 188 21.85 10.86 -30.56
N PRO A 189 22.41 12.03 -30.93
CA PRO A 189 23.71 12.44 -30.41
C PRO A 189 23.63 12.49 -28.87
N GLU A 190 24.71 12.09 -28.19
CA GLU A 190 24.83 12.11 -26.72
C GLU A 190 24.69 13.55 -26.21
N ILE A 191 23.45 13.97 -25.94
CA ILE A 191 23.12 15.27 -25.37
C ILE A 191 22.90 15.06 -23.87
N GLU A 192 23.67 15.80 -23.07
CA GLU A 192 23.43 15.93 -21.63
C GLU A 192 22.22 16.83 -21.41
N HIS A 193 21.21 16.32 -20.73
CA HIS A 193 20.05 17.06 -20.24
C HIS A 193 20.19 17.28 -18.73
N VAL A 194 20.02 18.52 -18.26
CA VAL A 194 19.98 18.82 -16.83
C VAL A 194 18.52 18.76 -16.38
N LEU A 195 18.20 17.86 -15.45
CA LEU A 195 16.87 17.79 -14.84
C LEU A 195 16.84 18.70 -13.61
N ASP A 196 15.86 19.61 -13.59
CA ASP A 196 15.55 20.45 -12.44
C ASP A 196 14.49 19.74 -11.59
N ILE A 197 14.95 18.95 -10.62
CA ILE A 197 14.09 18.19 -9.70
C ILE A 197 13.93 19.00 -8.42
N ASP A 198 12.69 19.17 -7.93
CA ASP A 198 12.43 19.78 -6.61
C ASP A 198 13.33 19.07 -5.57
N ALA A 199 13.91 19.83 -4.64
CA ALA A 199 14.75 19.32 -3.54
C ALA A 199 14.08 18.20 -2.72
N ARG A 200 12.76 18.13 -2.74
CA ARG A 200 11.97 17.07 -2.08
C ARG A 200 11.67 15.87 -2.99
N LEU A 201 12.24 15.84 -4.19
CA LEU A 201 12.05 14.80 -5.21
C LEU A 201 10.60 14.56 -5.60
N TYR A 202 9.70 15.54 -5.43
CA TYR A 202 8.27 15.35 -5.74
C TYR A 202 7.96 15.44 -7.23
N GLN A 203 8.66 16.30 -7.97
CA GLN A 203 8.38 16.49 -9.38
C GLN A 203 9.55 17.12 -10.12
N PHE A 204 9.56 16.98 -11.44
CA PHE A 204 10.44 17.73 -12.35
C PHE A 204 9.76 17.99 -13.69
N THR A 205 10.28 18.95 -14.45
CA THR A 205 9.81 19.24 -15.81
C THR A 205 10.84 18.79 -16.83
N PHE A 206 10.42 18.05 -17.87
CA PHE A 206 11.31 17.56 -18.92
C PHE A 206 10.60 17.39 -20.26
N ASP A 207 11.31 17.69 -21.35
CA ASP A 207 10.84 17.48 -22.74
C ASP A 207 11.86 16.59 -23.48
N PRO A 208 11.73 15.26 -23.39
CA PRO A 208 12.68 14.35 -24.02
C PRO A 208 12.64 14.37 -25.55
N LEU A 209 11.50 14.77 -26.14
CA LEU A 209 11.23 14.60 -27.58
C LEU A 209 11.13 15.92 -28.34
N GLY A 210 11.23 17.07 -27.66
CA GLY A 210 11.03 18.38 -28.27
C GLY A 210 9.55 18.65 -28.62
N THR A 211 8.62 17.96 -27.94
CA THR A 211 7.17 18.05 -28.16
C THR A 211 6.48 19.03 -27.20
N GLY A 212 7.24 19.64 -26.30
CA GLY A 212 6.75 20.48 -25.21
C GLY A 212 7.11 19.91 -23.84
N GLU A 213 7.31 20.81 -22.88
CA GLU A 213 7.60 20.47 -21.48
C GLU A 213 6.49 19.63 -20.85
N LYS A 214 6.88 18.57 -20.14
CA LYS A 214 5.99 17.71 -19.36
C LYS A 214 6.39 17.74 -17.88
N ILE A 215 5.42 17.75 -17.00
CA ILE A 215 5.62 17.65 -15.54
C ILE A 215 5.53 16.18 -15.17
N TYR A 216 6.57 15.67 -14.52
CA TYR A 216 6.70 14.33 -13.98
C TYR A 216 6.58 14.40 -12.47
N GLU A 217 5.63 13.69 -11.87
CA GLU A 217 5.43 13.58 -10.43
C GLU A 217 5.94 12.23 -9.92
N ASN A 218 6.63 12.24 -8.78
CA ASN A 218 7.20 11.05 -8.16
C ASN A 218 6.12 10.21 -7.51
N THR A 219 6.16 8.91 -7.75
CA THR A 219 5.18 7.97 -7.19
C THR A 219 5.56 7.42 -5.82
N TYR A 220 6.73 7.74 -5.26
CA TYR A 220 7.20 7.40 -3.90
C TYR A 220 6.48 6.21 -3.22
N GLY A 221 6.79 4.98 -3.64
CA GLY A 221 6.24 3.76 -3.04
C GLY A 221 4.72 3.55 -3.20
N GLN A 222 4.04 4.46 -3.89
CA GLN A 222 2.64 4.38 -4.32
C GLN A 222 2.51 3.93 -5.76
N LEU A 223 3.46 3.18 -6.32
CA LEU A 223 3.08 2.27 -7.40
C LEU A 223 2.30 1.17 -6.69
N PRO A 224 0.95 1.17 -6.71
CA PRO A 224 0.24 0.06 -6.13
C PRO A 224 0.64 -1.17 -6.95
N ASP A 225 0.62 -2.35 -6.35
CA ASP A 225 0.83 -3.63 -7.07
C ASP A 225 -0.22 -3.88 -8.19
N ASN A 226 -1.11 -2.91 -8.43
CA ASN A 226 -2.15 -2.84 -9.46
C ASN A 226 -1.65 -2.81 -10.92
N PHE A 227 -0.36 -3.10 -11.20
CA PHE A 227 -0.02 -3.65 -12.53
C PHE A 227 -0.87 -4.87 -12.88
N ASP A 228 -1.38 -5.55 -11.84
CA ASP A 228 -2.31 -6.65 -11.98
C ASP A 228 -3.64 -6.24 -12.63
N ASP A 229 -4.11 -5.01 -12.45
CA ASP A 229 -5.42 -4.57 -12.96
C ASP A 229 -5.48 -4.59 -14.49
N CYS A 230 -4.41 -4.19 -15.17
CA CYS A 230 -4.33 -4.28 -16.63
C CYS A 230 -4.39 -5.72 -17.11
N ARG A 231 -3.77 -6.65 -16.38
CA ARG A 231 -3.85 -8.09 -16.69
C ARG A 231 -5.24 -8.65 -16.40
N LYS A 232 -5.89 -8.19 -15.32
CA LYS A 232 -7.25 -8.59 -14.93
C LYS A 232 -8.30 -8.15 -15.93
N VAL A 233 -8.15 -7.00 -16.57
CA VAL A 233 -9.14 -6.53 -17.58
C VAL A 233 -8.81 -6.96 -18.99
N ALA A 234 -7.55 -7.31 -19.29
CA ALA A 234 -7.14 -7.61 -20.66
C ALA A 234 -7.92 -8.80 -21.26
N GLY A 235 -8.62 -8.56 -22.37
CA GLY A 235 -9.46 -9.55 -23.04
C GLY A 235 -10.89 -9.64 -22.51
N ASN A 236 -11.24 -8.86 -21.48
CA ASN A 236 -12.56 -8.91 -20.86
C ASN A 236 -13.50 -7.86 -21.44
N HIS A 237 -14.78 -8.24 -21.46
CA HIS A 237 -15.89 -7.37 -21.84
C HIS A 237 -16.76 -7.12 -20.61
N TYR A 238 -17.02 -5.86 -20.29
CA TYR A 238 -17.79 -5.43 -19.14
C TYR A 238 -19.02 -4.67 -19.61
N VAL A 239 -20.21 -5.10 -19.18
CA VAL A 239 -21.48 -4.57 -19.69
C VAL A 239 -22.39 -4.22 -18.53
N LEU A 240 -23.04 -3.06 -18.59
CA LEU A 240 -24.07 -2.69 -17.64
C LEU A 240 -25.27 -3.63 -17.80
N GLN A 241 -25.49 -4.54 -16.83
CA GLN A 241 -26.65 -5.41 -16.86
C GLN A 241 -27.91 -4.57 -16.65
N ASN A 242 -28.78 -4.56 -17.66
CA ASN A 242 -30.05 -3.86 -17.59
C ASN A 242 -30.95 -4.45 -16.49
N GLU A 243 -31.17 -3.69 -15.41
CA GLU A 243 -32.46 -3.77 -14.73
C GLU A 243 -33.51 -3.17 -15.67
N ALA A 244 -34.62 -3.89 -15.89
CA ALA A 244 -35.58 -3.77 -16.99
C ALA A 244 -36.27 -2.39 -17.22
N THR A 245 -35.78 -1.31 -16.62
CA THR A 245 -36.35 0.04 -16.68
C THR A 245 -35.32 1.16 -16.89
N SER A 246 -34.01 0.87 -17.01
CA SER A 246 -33.01 1.92 -17.20
C SER A 246 -32.91 2.35 -18.68
N PRO A 247 -32.96 3.66 -19.00
CA PRO A 247 -32.76 4.17 -20.35
C PRO A 247 -31.30 4.10 -20.85
N LEU A 248 -30.39 3.55 -20.04
CA LEU A 248 -28.96 3.42 -20.33
C LEU A 248 -28.66 2.11 -21.07
N GLU A 249 -29.32 1.89 -22.20
CA GLU A 249 -29.01 0.73 -23.04
C GLU A 249 -27.60 0.90 -23.63
N ASN A 250 -26.75 -0.13 -23.51
CA ASN A 250 -25.42 -0.27 -24.15
C ASN A 250 -24.24 0.48 -23.51
N TYR A 251 -24.20 0.63 -22.19
CA TYR A 251 -22.94 0.96 -21.49
C TYR A 251 -22.01 -0.25 -21.44
N TYR A 252 -20.81 -0.13 -22.02
CA TYR A 252 -19.82 -1.20 -21.95
C TYR A 252 -18.36 -0.71 -22.07
N LEU A 253 -17.45 -1.53 -21.57
CA LEU A 253 -16.00 -1.44 -21.79
C LEU A 253 -15.50 -2.79 -22.31
N ASN A 254 -14.87 -2.79 -23.47
CA ASN A 254 -14.28 -3.99 -24.07
C ASN A 254 -12.76 -3.82 -24.21
N PHE A 255 -11.99 -4.57 -23.43
CA PHE A 255 -10.54 -4.45 -23.37
C PHE A 255 -9.87 -5.53 -24.23
N ASN A 256 -8.98 -5.14 -25.13
CA ASN A 256 -8.19 -6.07 -25.95
C ASN A 256 -6.77 -6.23 -25.39
N THR A 257 -6.26 -7.46 -25.36
CA THR A 257 -4.93 -7.84 -24.84
C THR A 257 -3.74 -7.22 -25.57
N ALA A 258 -3.88 -6.87 -26.85
CA ALA A 258 -2.86 -6.18 -27.62
C ALA A 258 -3.52 -5.36 -28.74
N PRO A 259 -3.22 -4.05 -28.89
CA PRO A 259 -2.19 -3.25 -28.20
C PRO A 259 -2.74 -2.46 -26.98
N ASN A 260 -3.33 -3.13 -25.97
CA ASN A 260 -4.05 -2.45 -24.86
C ASN A 260 -5.09 -1.42 -25.35
N SER A 261 -5.84 -1.78 -26.40
CA SER A 261 -6.94 -0.96 -26.88
C SER A 261 -8.21 -1.25 -26.10
N VAL A 262 -9.06 -0.25 -25.91
CA VAL A 262 -10.37 -0.39 -25.28
C VAL A 262 -11.45 0.20 -26.18
N THR A 263 -12.59 -0.46 -26.28
CA THR A 263 -13.80 0.12 -26.85
C THR A 263 -14.74 0.50 -25.71
N TYR A 264 -15.10 1.77 -25.65
CA TYR A 264 -16.00 2.34 -24.64
C TYR A 264 -17.31 2.78 -25.32
N SER A 265 -18.44 2.47 -24.69
CA SER A 265 -19.75 2.97 -25.10
C SER A 265 -20.48 3.54 -23.89
N ASP A 266 -21.02 4.75 -24.04
CA ASP A 266 -21.88 5.41 -23.05
C ASP A 266 -23.39 5.23 -23.37
N GLY A 267 -23.70 4.26 -24.23
CA GLY A 267 -25.04 4.01 -24.76
C GLY A 267 -25.48 4.94 -25.90
N THR A 268 -24.81 6.07 -26.10
CA THR A 268 -25.12 7.02 -27.18
C THR A 268 -24.05 7.05 -28.27
N LYS A 269 -22.80 6.81 -27.90
CA LYS A 269 -21.65 6.81 -28.79
C LYS A 269 -20.67 5.71 -28.37
N GLU A 270 -20.14 5.03 -29.38
CA GLU A 270 -19.03 4.10 -29.23
C GLU A 270 -17.73 4.78 -29.67
N GLU A 271 -16.68 4.62 -28.88
CA GLU A 271 -15.35 5.15 -29.14
C GLU A 271 -14.29 4.08 -28.90
N SER A 272 -13.29 4.03 -29.77
CA SER A 272 -12.08 3.26 -29.55
C SER A 272 -11.02 4.14 -28.90
N GLY A 273 -10.25 3.53 -28.01
CA GLY A 273 -9.29 4.18 -27.14
C GLY A 273 -8.19 3.24 -26.68
N PHE A 274 -7.46 3.67 -25.67
CA PHE A 274 -6.38 2.90 -25.05
C PHE A 274 -6.56 2.87 -23.54
N TYR A 275 -5.93 1.90 -22.89
CA TYR A 275 -5.91 1.85 -21.44
C TYR A 275 -4.50 1.64 -20.89
N ASP A 276 -4.25 2.23 -19.71
CA ASP A 276 -3.00 2.08 -18.97
C ASP A 276 -3.28 1.91 -17.47
N CYS A 277 -2.34 1.29 -16.74
CA CYS A 277 -2.43 1.09 -15.29
C CYS A 277 -1.22 1.68 -14.57
N ASP A 278 -0.50 2.59 -15.23
CA ASP A 278 0.81 3.02 -14.76
C ASP A 278 0.69 3.88 -13.50
N MET A 279 -0.44 4.57 -13.32
CA MET A 279 -0.73 5.38 -12.13
C MET A 279 -1.47 4.62 -11.02
N GLY A 280 -1.49 3.29 -11.08
CA GLY A 280 -2.07 2.46 -10.03
C GLY A 280 -3.59 2.38 -10.01
N THR A 281 -4.27 3.16 -10.84
CA THR A 281 -5.68 3.01 -11.20
C THR A 281 -5.74 2.81 -12.71
N LEU A 282 -6.62 1.93 -13.19
CA LEU A 282 -6.81 1.71 -14.62
C LEU A 282 -7.39 2.98 -15.25
N HIS A 283 -6.70 3.53 -16.23
CA HIS A 283 -7.10 4.71 -16.98
C HIS A 283 -7.56 4.31 -18.37
N VAL A 284 -8.71 4.81 -18.79
CA VAL A 284 -9.25 4.60 -20.13
C VAL A 284 -9.29 5.93 -20.88
N HIS A 285 -8.50 5.98 -21.95
CA HIS A 285 -8.31 7.12 -22.83
C HIS A 285 -9.15 6.96 -24.08
N THR A 286 -10.13 7.84 -24.29
CA THR A 286 -10.93 7.88 -25.52
C THR A 286 -10.89 9.27 -26.13
N PRO A 287 -11.22 9.46 -27.43
CA PRO A 287 -11.22 10.77 -28.06
C PRO A 287 -12.09 11.82 -27.35
N SER A 288 -13.17 11.41 -26.66
CA SER A 288 -13.98 12.33 -25.84
C SER A 288 -13.47 12.55 -24.42
N HIS A 289 -12.54 11.72 -23.94
CA HIS A 289 -11.98 11.72 -22.58
C HIS A 289 -10.45 11.84 -22.58
N ASP A 290 -9.87 12.50 -23.58
CA ASP A 290 -8.42 12.60 -23.74
C ASP A 290 -7.81 13.55 -22.68
N GLU A 291 -8.47 14.68 -22.40
CA GLU A 291 -8.02 15.64 -21.37
C GLU A 291 -8.25 15.14 -19.94
N TYR A 292 -9.30 14.32 -19.74
CA TYR A 292 -9.69 13.75 -18.45
C TYR A 292 -10.04 12.27 -18.66
N PRO A 293 -9.04 11.37 -18.62
CA PRO A 293 -9.29 9.94 -18.83
C PRO A 293 -10.29 9.40 -17.82
N LEU A 294 -11.04 8.40 -18.26
CA LEU A 294 -11.92 7.66 -17.38
C LEU A 294 -11.07 6.90 -16.37
N GLN A 295 -11.19 7.25 -15.10
CA GLN A 295 -10.61 6.48 -14.01
C GLN A 295 -11.50 5.27 -13.75
N VAL A 296 -10.92 4.07 -13.82
CA VAL A 296 -11.62 2.81 -13.70
C VAL A 296 -11.01 2.03 -12.54
N ASP A 297 -11.84 1.68 -11.56
CA ASP A 297 -11.45 0.73 -10.51
C ASP A 297 -11.72 -0.68 -11.02
N VAL A 298 -10.75 -1.58 -10.89
CA VAL A 298 -10.94 -3.00 -11.20
C VAL A 298 -11.21 -3.74 -9.90
N ALA A 299 -12.25 -4.57 -9.86
CA ALA A 299 -12.47 -5.45 -8.72
C ALA A 299 -11.26 -6.38 -8.51
N GLU A 300 -11.00 -6.77 -7.26
CA GLU A 300 -9.81 -7.56 -6.91
C GLU A 300 -9.68 -8.84 -7.76
N ASP A 301 -10.82 -9.47 -8.07
CA ASP A 301 -10.94 -10.68 -8.89
C ASP A 301 -11.13 -10.41 -10.40
N GLY A 302 -11.14 -9.15 -10.83
CA GLY A 302 -11.42 -8.75 -12.22
C GLY A 302 -12.88 -8.92 -12.66
N SER A 303 -13.79 -9.31 -11.76
CA SER A 303 -15.19 -9.64 -12.09
C SER A 303 -16.05 -8.43 -12.42
N SER A 304 -15.58 -7.22 -12.13
CA SER A 304 -16.27 -5.98 -12.48
C SER A 304 -15.28 -4.83 -12.55
N VAL A 305 -15.70 -3.78 -13.25
CA VAL A 305 -15.00 -2.51 -13.31
C VAL A 305 -15.92 -1.38 -12.90
N THR A 306 -15.43 -0.39 -12.17
CA THR A 306 -16.21 0.79 -11.77
C THR A 306 -15.61 2.04 -12.38
N ILE A 307 -16.34 2.68 -13.30
CA ILE A 307 -15.96 3.97 -13.86
C ILE A 307 -16.26 5.04 -12.80
N ARG A 308 -15.21 5.75 -12.35
CA ARG A 308 -15.32 6.85 -11.39
C ARG A 308 -15.85 8.11 -12.07
N GLY A 309 -16.69 8.85 -11.34
CA GLY A 309 -17.27 10.11 -11.78
C GLY A 309 -18.30 10.63 -10.78
N LEU A 310 -19.05 11.68 -11.15
CA LEU A 310 -20.15 12.20 -10.33
C LEU A 310 -21.24 11.14 -10.08
N ASN A 311 -21.41 10.22 -11.03
CA ASN A 311 -22.23 9.02 -10.90
C ASN A 311 -21.34 7.83 -11.21
N SER A 312 -20.83 7.14 -10.20
CA SER A 312 -20.03 5.94 -10.41
C SER A 312 -20.89 4.85 -11.06
N ILE A 313 -20.34 4.17 -12.07
CA ILE A 313 -21.03 3.09 -12.79
C ILE A 313 -20.18 1.84 -12.68
N THR A 314 -20.73 0.81 -12.04
CA THR A 314 -20.10 -0.52 -11.97
C THR A 314 -20.63 -1.39 -13.09
N LEU A 315 -19.72 -1.84 -13.95
CA LEU A 315 -19.96 -2.76 -15.04
C LEU A 315 -19.46 -4.14 -14.61
N PRO A 316 -20.33 -5.12 -14.34
CA PRO A 316 -19.88 -6.49 -14.17
C PRO A 316 -19.24 -6.98 -15.47
N ILE A 317 -18.28 -7.90 -15.35
CA ILE A 317 -17.82 -8.67 -16.49
C ILE A 317 -19.05 -9.31 -17.11
N GLU A 318 -19.18 -9.19 -18.42
CA GLU A 318 -20.11 -10.00 -19.17
C GLU A 318 -19.59 -11.42 -19.06
N ASN A 319 -19.95 -12.09 -17.96
CA ASN A 319 -19.78 -13.54 -17.83
C ASN A 319 -20.32 -14.10 -19.14
N PRO A 320 -19.53 -14.84 -19.93
CA PRO A 320 -20.03 -15.47 -21.13
C PRO A 320 -21.18 -16.36 -20.70
N THR A 321 -22.40 -15.84 -20.81
CA THR A 321 -23.65 -16.45 -20.33
C THR A 321 -23.60 -17.92 -20.63
N PRO A 322 -23.51 -18.84 -19.63
CA PRO A 322 -22.97 -20.19 -19.71
C PRO A 322 -22.82 -20.61 -21.16
N GLY A 323 -21.71 -20.12 -21.75
CA GLY A 323 -21.61 -19.96 -23.20
C GLY A 323 -22.04 -21.27 -23.82
N PHE A 324 -22.99 -21.25 -24.75
CA PHE A 324 -23.22 -22.43 -25.55
C PHE A 324 -21.90 -22.73 -26.25
N CYS A 325 -21.08 -23.58 -25.65
CA CYS A 325 -19.79 -23.91 -26.21
C CYS A 325 -20.06 -24.60 -27.53
N THR A 326 -19.32 -24.19 -28.55
CA THR A 326 -19.40 -24.85 -29.84
C THR A 326 -19.07 -26.33 -29.60
N LYS A 327 -19.71 -27.24 -30.34
CA LYS A 327 -19.34 -28.67 -30.30
C LYS A 327 -18.04 -28.95 -31.05
N GLU A 328 -17.23 -27.91 -31.28
CA GLU A 328 -15.94 -28.02 -31.92
C GLU A 328 -14.98 -28.66 -30.93
N TYR A 329 -14.31 -29.73 -31.39
CA TYR A 329 -13.34 -30.43 -30.57
C TYR A 329 -11.95 -29.85 -30.84
N ALA A 330 -11.56 -28.92 -29.99
CA ALA A 330 -10.26 -28.27 -29.96
C ALA A 330 -9.72 -28.38 -28.54
N PRO A 331 -9.36 -29.61 -28.10
CA PRO A 331 -9.23 -29.93 -26.69
C PRO A 331 -8.16 -29.10 -26.02
N VAL A 332 -8.35 -28.83 -24.74
CA VAL A 332 -7.37 -28.17 -23.87
C VAL A 332 -7.21 -28.97 -22.59
N CYS A 333 -6.01 -28.93 -22.02
CA CYS A 333 -5.75 -29.51 -20.70
C CYS A 333 -5.88 -28.40 -19.67
N GLY A 334 -6.84 -28.52 -18.77
CA GLY A 334 -7.07 -27.56 -17.69
C GLY A 334 -6.96 -28.20 -16.32
N THR A 335 -7.15 -27.38 -15.29
CA THR A 335 -7.31 -27.85 -13.92
C THR A 335 -8.70 -28.46 -13.71
N GLN A 336 -8.81 -29.29 -12.69
CA GLN A 336 -10.07 -29.66 -12.09
C GLN A 336 -9.95 -29.53 -10.58
N ALA A 337 -10.73 -28.63 -10.00
CA ALA A 337 -10.87 -28.57 -8.56
C ALA A 337 -11.53 -29.87 -8.06
N VAL A 338 -10.86 -30.56 -7.14
CA VAL A 338 -11.40 -31.76 -6.50
C VAL A 338 -11.71 -31.51 -5.04
N GLN A 339 -12.88 -31.98 -4.59
CA GLN A 339 -13.22 -32.01 -3.17
C GLN A 339 -12.59 -33.26 -2.56
N CYS A 340 -11.51 -33.12 -1.81
CA CYS A 340 -11.04 -34.19 -0.93
C CYS A 340 -11.56 -33.99 0.49
N LEU A 341 -11.54 -35.07 1.27
CA LEU A 341 -11.95 -35.07 2.67
C LEU A 341 -10.97 -34.27 3.56
N THR A 342 -9.71 -34.14 3.14
CA THR A 342 -8.63 -33.44 3.83
C THR A 342 -7.94 -32.50 2.84
N ALA A 343 -7.87 -31.21 3.17
CA ALA A 343 -7.14 -30.20 2.41
C ALA A 343 -5.67 -30.14 2.86
N PRO A 344 -4.70 -29.78 2.00
CA PRO A 344 -4.86 -29.23 0.64
C PRO A 344 -5.02 -30.30 -0.46
N CYS A 345 -5.96 -30.04 -1.38
CA CYS A 345 -6.19 -30.85 -2.57
C CYS A 345 -5.53 -30.19 -3.78
N PRO A 346 -4.41 -30.70 -4.30
CA PRO A 346 -3.92 -30.22 -5.57
C PRO A 346 -5.00 -30.47 -6.65
N PRO A 347 -5.26 -29.51 -7.56
CA PRO A 347 -6.17 -29.74 -8.67
C PRO A 347 -5.65 -30.91 -9.52
N LEU A 348 -6.55 -31.61 -10.19
CA LEU A 348 -6.16 -32.67 -11.12
C LEU A 348 -6.13 -32.11 -12.54
N HIS A 349 -5.28 -32.67 -13.40
CA HIS A 349 -5.38 -32.36 -14.82
C HIS A 349 -6.65 -32.98 -15.39
N LYS A 350 -7.40 -32.20 -16.19
CA LYS A 350 -8.58 -32.66 -16.89
C LYS A 350 -8.64 -32.11 -18.31
N THR A 351 -8.96 -32.98 -19.25
CA THR A 351 -9.18 -32.61 -20.64
C THR A 351 -10.58 -32.03 -20.82
N TYR A 352 -10.67 -30.84 -21.40
CA TYR A 352 -11.92 -30.22 -21.85
C TYR A 352 -12.03 -30.31 -23.37
N GLY A 353 -13.25 -30.41 -23.91
CA GLY A 353 -13.45 -30.56 -25.36
C GLY A 353 -13.00 -29.33 -26.16
N ASN A 354 -13.05 -28.16 -25.53
CA ASN A 354 -12.45 -26.92 -26.00
C ASN A 354 -12.24 -25.93 -24.84
N GLN A 355 -11.59 -24.80 -25.15
CA GLN A 355 -11.34 -23.72 -24.18
C GLN A 355 -12.62 -23.20 -23.51
N CYS A 356 -13.71 -23.02 -24.28
CA CYS A 356 -15.00 -22.59 -23.72
C CYS A 356 -15.52 -23.57 -22.67
N GLU A 357 -15.38 -24.89 -22.87
CA GLU A 357 -15.80 -25.89 -21.88
C GLU A 357 -14.97 -25.83 -20.58
N ALA A 358 -13.68 -25.49 -20.67
CA ALA A 358 -12.83 -25.27 -19.50
C ALA A 358 -13.24 -24.00 -18.74
N GLU A 359 -13.37 -22.88 -19.46
CA GLU A 359 -13.76 -21.59 -18.89
C GLU A 359 -15.17 -21.62 -18.28
N SER A 360 -16.13 -22.27 -18.96
CA SER A 360 -17.49 -22.45 -18.43
C SER A 360 -17.56 -23.34 -17.19
N SER A 361 -16.53 -24.15 -16.94
CA SER A 361 -16.35 -24.91 -15.71
C SER A 361 -15.59 -24.13 -14.63
N ASN A 362 -15.15 -22.90 -14.91
CA ASN A 362 -14.30 -22.05 -14.08
C ASN A 362 -12.93 -22.67 -13.79
N GLU A 363 -12.33 -23.28 -14.82
CA GLU A 363 -11.09 -24.05 -14.68
C GLU A 363 -9.96 -23.41 -15.49
N THR A 364 -8.75 -23.39 -14.95
CA THR A 364 -7.59 -22.76 -15.58
C THR A 364 -7.05 -23.66 -16.68
N VAL A 365 -6.94 -23.14 -17.91
CA VAL A 365 -6.27 -23.84 -19.01
C VAL A 365 -4.76 -23.83 -18.79
N LEU A 366 -4.14 -25.01 -18.78
CA LEU A 366 -2.70 -25.19 -18.62
C LEU A 366 -1.97 -25.19 -19.97
N PHE A 367 -2.50 -25.90 -20.97
CA PHE A 367 -1.96 -25.95 -22.33
C PHE A 367 -2.99 -26.45 -23.34
N GLU A 368 -2.77 -26.15 -24.64
CA GLU A 368 -3.57 -26.67 -25.74
C GLU A 368 -3.34 -28.18 -25.99
N GLY A 369 -4.41 -28.90 -26.33
CA GLY A 369 -4.42 -30.35 -26.52
C GLY A 369 -4.96 -31.12 -25.32
N GLU A 370 -5.17 -32.42 -25.49
CA GLU A 370 -5.59 -33.31 -24.40
C GLU A 370 -4.47 -33.47 -23.36
N CYS A 371 -4.81 -33.69 -22.08
CA CYS A 371 -3.82 -33.94 -21.02
C CYS A 371 -3.02 -35.23 -21.23
N GLY A 372 -3.57 -36.19 -21.98
CA GLY A 372 -2.91 -37.46 -22.30
C GLY A 372 -2.59 -38.29 -21.05
N LYS A 373 -1.29 -38.49 -20.76
CA LYS A 373 -0.85 -39.25 -19.58
C LYS A 373 -1.04 -38.50 -18.26
N LEU A 374 -1.28 -37.19 -18.32
CA LEU A 374 -1.50 -36.37 -17.14
C LEU A 374 -2.94 -36.43 -16.66
N GLU A 375 -3.90 -36.91 -17.46
CA GLU A 375 -5.32 -36.96 -17.08
C GLU A 375 -5.52 -37.63 -15.71
N GLY A 376 -6.09 -36.88 -14.76
CA GLY A 376 -6.31 -37.31 -13.38
C GLY A 376 -5.07 -37.31 -12.48
N ALA A 377 -3.88 -36.99 -13.00
CA ALA A 377 -2.70 -36.76 -12.18
C ALA A 377 -2.82 -35.39 -11.48
N PRO A 378 -2.30 -35.26 -10.25
CA PRO A 378 -2.17 -33.96 -9.60
C PRO A 378 -1.42 -32.99 -10.50
N VAL A 379 -1.93 -31.76 -10.61
CA VAL A 379 -1.17 -30.65 -11.18
C VAL A 379 -0.07 -30.35 -10.17
N GLU A 380 1.12 -30.88 -10.45
CA GLU A 380 2.33 -30.34 -9.84
C GLU A 380 2.35 -28.87 -10.20
N SER A 381 2.52 -28.00 -9.20
CA SER A 381 2.62 -26.56 -9.40
C SER A 381 3.49 -26.31 -10.63
N LEU A 382 2.92 -25.70 -11.68
CA LEU A 382 3.69 -25.25 -12.84
C LEU A 382 4.96 -24.59 -12.31
N PRO A 383 6.13 -24.82 -12.92
CA PRO A 383 7.38 -24.26 -12.43
C PRO A 383 7.22 -22.75 -12.31
N VAL A 384 6.97 -22.29 -11.09
CA VAL A 384 6.83 -20.88 -10.80
C VAL A 384 8.24 -20.33 -10.95
N ALA A 385 8.41 -19.47 -11.94
CA ALA A 385 9.67 -18.77 -12.12
C ALA A 385 9.80 -17.73 -11.01
N CYS A 386 10.37 -18.13 -9.88
CA CYS A 386 10.72 -17.22 -8.81
C CYS A 386 11.97 -16.43 -9.20
N ILE A 387 11.99 -15.14 -8.84
CA ILE A 387 13.19 -14.33 -8.96
C ILE A 387 14.30 -14.96 -8.11
N ALA A 388 15.55 -14.90 -8.59
CA ALA A 388 16.70 -15.44 -7.87
C ALA A 388 17.15 -14.58 -6.66
N LEU A 389 16.27 -13.69 -6.19
CA LEU A 389 16.51 -12.87 -5.01
C LEU A 389 16.50 -13.79 -3.78
N PHE A 390 17.59 -13.75 -3.01
CA PHE A 390 17.70 -14.49 -1.77
C PHE A 390 17.20 -13.63 -0.61
N ASP A 391 15.96 -13.90 -0.19
CA ASP A 391 15.25 -13.26 0.92
C ASP A 391 14.56 -14.37 1.75
N PRO A 392 15.35 -15.13 2.54
CA PRO A 392 14.95 -16.45 3.00
C PRO A 392 13.72 -16.40 3.90
N VAL A 393 12.88 -17.42 3.78
CA VAL A 393 11.69 -17.57 4.62
C VAL A 393 11.63 -18.95 5.24
N CYS A 394 11.13 -19.02 6.47
CA CYS A 394 10.86 -20.27 7.15
C CYS A 394 9.39 -20.62 6.95
N ALA A 395 9.14 -21.75 6.28
CA ALA A 395 7.79 -22.21 6.00
C ALA A 395 7.65 -23.70 6.28
N LYS A 396 6.42 -24.11 6.59
CA LYS A 396 6.06 -25.51 6.84
C LYS A 396 5.48 -26.13 5.58
N LYS A 397 6.09 -27.21 5.09
CA LYS A 397 5.62 -27.94 3.90
C LYS A 397 5.33 -29.40 4.20
N HIS A 398 4.56 -30.04 3.34
CA HIS A 398 4.35 -31.48 3.41
C HIS A 398 5.66 -32.23 3.09
N ASN A 399 6.03 -33.23 3.91
CA ASN A 399 7.16 -34.11 3.67
C ASN A 399 6.67 -35.54 3.38
N PRO A 400 6.58 -35.93 2.09
CA PRO A 400 6.10 -37.27 1.71
C PRO A 400 7.09 -38.39 2.06
N SER A 401 8.31 -38.06 2.49
CA SER A 401 9.32 -39.06 2.87
C SER A 401 9.08 -39.65 4.26
N VAL A 402 8.20 -39.05 5.07
CA VAL A 402 7.87 -39.53 6.41
C VAL A 402 6.86 -40.68 6.28
N ALA A 403 7.36 -41.92 6.27
CA ALA A 403 6.52 -43.11 6.29
C ALA A 403 5.99 -43.37 7.71
N CYS A 404 4.68 -43.24 7.88
CA CYS A 404 4.04 -43.34 9.18
C CYS A 404 3.41 -44.72 9.44
N VAL A 405 3.65 -45.25 10.63
CA VAL A 405 3.11 -46.56 11.06
C VAL A 405 1.99 -46.43 12.10
N THR A 406 1.91 -45.29 12.81
CA THR A 406 0.92 -45.03 13.86
C THR A 406 0.39 -43.59 13.77
N GLU A 407 -0.92 -43.39 13.90
CA GLU A 407 -1.54 -42.07 13.95
C GLU A 407 -1.67 -41.54 15.40
N PRO A 408 -1.62 -40.21 15.63
CA PRO A 408 -1.41 -39.13 14.65
C PRO A 408 0.06 -39.02 14.27
N CYS A 409 0.32 -38.56 13.04
CA CYS A 409 1.65 -38.59 12.45
C CYS A 409 2.09 -37.23 11.90
N PRO A 410 3.28 -36.72 12.30
CA PRO A 410 3.75 -35.42 11.83
C PRO A 410 4.35 -35.57 10.42
N THR A 411 3.52 -35.36 9.40
CA THR A 411 3.91 -35.47 7.98
C THR A 411 4.37 -34.15 7.38
N TYR A 412 4.52 -33.10 8.18
CA TYR A 412 4.98 -31.80 7.73
C TYR A 412 6.35 -31.49 8.33
N GLU A 413 7.16 -30.70 7.63
CA GLU A 413 8.47 -30.24 8.10
C GLU A 413 8.62 -28.74 7.88
N TYR A 414 9.32 -28.08 8.82
CA TYR A 414 9.81 -26.72 8.60
C TYR A 414 11.05 -26.75 7.74
N LYS A 415 11.10 -25.87 6.74
CA LYS A 415 12.20 -25.77 5.79
C LYS A 415 12.44 -24.30 5.39
N THR A 416 13.72 -23.93 5.27
CA THR A 416 14.14 -22.67 4.66
C THR A 416 13.97 -22.70 3.14
N PHE A 417 13.32 -21.67 2.62
CA PHE A 417 13.23 -21.40 1.18
C PHE A 417 14.06 -20.16 0.84
N GLY A 418 14.53 -20.05 -0.40
CA GLY A 418 15.34 -18.92 -0.83
C GLY A 418 14.57 -17.61 -0.82
N ASN A 419 13.25 -17.67 -1.04
CA ASN A 419 12.32 -16.56 -0.88
C ASN A 419 10.86 -17.03 -0.71
N SER A 420 9.96 -16.09 -0.45
CA SER A 420 8.52 -16.33 -0.29
C SER A 420 7.86 -16.96 -1.53
N CYS A 421 8.30 -16.60 -2.74
CA CYS A 421 7.82 -17.21 -3.98
C CYS A 421 8.15 -18.71 -4.02
N GLU A 422 9.38 -19.10 -3.69
CA GLU A 422 9.78 -20.52 -3.68
C GLU A 422 8.99 -21.33 -2.64
N ALA A 423 8.72 -20.73 -1.47
CA ALA A 423 7.87 -21.35 -0.45
C ALA A 423 6.44 -21.56 -0.98
N ALA A 424 5.84 -20.53 -1.57
CA ALA A 424 4.49 -20.60 -2.14
C ALA A 424 4.41 -21.62 -3.30
N ALA A 425 5.42 -21.66 -4.16
CA ALA A 425 5.53 -22.63 -5.25
C ALA A 425 5.59 -24.09 -4.75
N GLN A 426 5.90 -24.31 -3.48
CA GLN A 426 5.90 -25.63 -2.84
C GLN A 426 4.71 -25.83 -1.89
N PHE A 427 3.70 -24.95 -1.96
CA PHE A 427 2.55 -24.91 -1.05
C PHE A 427 2.96 -24.91 0.43
N ALA A 428 4.10 -24.29 0.75
CA ALA A 428 4.60 -24.21 2.11
C ALA A 428 3.89 -23.06 2.85
N ALA A 429 3.34 -23.34 4.01
CA ALA A 429 2.71 -22.35 4.86
C ALA A 429 3.78 -21.49 5.56
N PHE A 430 3.83 -20.21 5.21
CA PHE A 430 4.80 -19.25 5.75
C PHE A 430 4.65 -19.05 7.27
N SER A 431 5.78 -19.04 8.00
CA SER A 431 5.84 -18.72 9.43
C SER A 431 6.53 -17.37 9.66
N PHE A 432 7.76 -17.17 9.19
CA PHE A 432 8.47 -15.90 9.39
C PHE A 432 9.53 -15.63 8.31
N ALA A 433 9.90 -14.35 8.21
CA ALA A 433 10.88 -13.84 7.26
C ALA A 433 12.31 -13.98 7.82
N ASP A 434 12.83 -15.20 7.79
CA ASP A 434 14.25 -15.53 7.93
C ASP A 434 14.44 -17.03 7.64
N SER A 435 15.67 -17.54 7.69
CA SER A 435 15.95 -18.98 7.71
C SER A 435 15.33 -19.68 8.92
N CYS A 436 14.82 -20.90 8.75
CA CYS A 436 14.40 -21.76 9.85
C CYS A 436 15.52 -22.05 10.85
N ASP A 437 16.80 -21.94 10.46
CA ASP A 437 17.95 -22.10 11.35
C ASP A 437 17.99 -21.02 12.46
N THR A 438 17.42 -19.83 12.23
CA THR A 438 17.37 -18.72 13.19
C THR A 438 16.75 -19.16 14.52
N TYR A 439 15.76 -20.06 14.46
CA TYR A 439 15.14 -20.67 15.65
C TYR A 439 15.34 -22.18 15.74
N SER A 440 16.30 -22.75 15.00
CA SER A 440 16.58 -24.21 14.98
C SER A 440 15.34 -25.05 14.63
N LEU A 441 14.56 -24.59 13.64
CA LEU A 441 13.38 -25.28 13.13
C LEU A 441 13.65 -26.13 11.88
N GLU A 442 14.80 -25.98 11.22
CA GLU A 442 15.08 -26.69 9.97
C GLU A 442 14.94 -28.21 10.13
N GLY A 443 14.08 -28.82 9.31
CA GLY A 443 13.77 -30.25 9.33
C GLY A 443 12.93 -30.70 10.53
N ARG A 444 12.45 -29.79 11.39
CA ARG A 444 11.60 -30.14 12.53
C ARG A 444 10.23 -30.60 12.00
N LEU A 445 9.83 -31.81 12.40
CA LEU A 445 8.55 -32.39 12.02
C LEU A 445 7.40 -31.78 12.82
N SER A 446 6.25 -31.63 12.17
CA SER A 446 5.01 -31.16 12.77
C SER A 446 3.77 -31.74 12.07
N PHE A 447 2.60 -31.48 12.64
CA PHE A 447 1.30 -31.81 12.06
C PHE A 447 0.86 -30.75 11.04
N GLU A 448 -0.30 -30.98 10.44
CA GLU A 448 -0.88 -30.19 9.34
C GLU A 448 -1.33 -28.78 9.74
N ASP A 449 -1.49 -28.49 11.03
CA ASP A 449 -2.03 -27.22 11.53
C ASP A 449 -1.26 -26.00 10.97
N THR A 450 -1.92 -24.87 10.70
CA THR A 450 -1.23 -23.71 10.11
C THR A 450 -0.14 -23.18 11.05
N PRO A 451 1.12 -22.96 10.62
CA PRO A 451 2.14 -22.42 11.52
C PRO A 451 1.75 -21.03 12.01
N VAL A 452 2.01 -20.74 13.29
CA VAL A 452 1.95 -19.36 13.80
C VAL A 452 2.94 -18.49 13.02
N ARG A 453 2.52 -17.27 12.69
CA ARG A 453 3.39 -16.29 12.05
C ARG A 453 4.15 -15.48 13.10
N LEU A 454 5.46 -15.30 12.90
CA LEU A 454 6.29 -14.49 13.80
C LEU A 454 6.71 -13.19 13.13
N ASP A 455 6.60 -12.09 13.87
CA ASP A 455 7.20 -10.78 13.56
C ASP A 455 7.03 -10.28 12.13
N VAL A 456 5.84 -10.48 11.58
CA VAL A 456 5.50 -9.85 10.30
C VAL A 456 5.11 -8.42 10.63
N ASN A 457 5.97 -7.46 10.29
CA ASN A 457 5.64 -6.03 10.18
C ASN A 457 4.64 -5.80 9.04
N ASP A 458 3.58 -6.60 9.02
CA ASP A 458 2.44 -6.40 8.15
C ASP A 458 1.64 -5.26 8.77
N ASP A 459 1.43 -4.20 7.99
CA ASP A 459 0.66 -3.04 8.43
C ASP A 459 -0.64 -3.50 9.09
N LYS A 460 -0.76 -3.16 10.37
CA LYS A 460 -1.64 -3.81 11.34
C LYS A 460 -3.07 -3.97 10.81
N ALA A 461 -3.54 -5.22 10.85
CA ALA A 461 -4.92 -5.67 11.01
C ALA A 461 -5.97 -4.82 10.27
N LEU A 462 -6.05 -4.99 8.94
CA LEU A 462 -7.00 -4.25 8.13
C LEU A 462 -8.48 -4.57 8.42
N GLN A 463 -8.85 -5.61 9.18
CA GLN A 463 -10.26 -5.90 9.51
C GLN A 463 -10.46 -6.57 10.88
N SER A 464 -11.65 -6.35 11.48
CA SER A 464 -12.01 -6.82 12.82
C SER A 464 -12.37 -8.31 12.88
N ILE A 465 -11.38 -9.17 13.14
CA ILE A 465 -11.62 -10.55 13.56
C ILE A 465 -11.92 -10.58 15.07
N THR A 466 -13.01 -11.24 15.45
CA THR A 466 -13.38 -11.45 16.85
C THR A 466 -13.07 -12.89 17.27
N LEU A 467 -12.22 -13.06 18.28
CA LEU A 467 -12.00 -14.37 18.89
C LEU A 467 -13.21 -14.76 19.76
N ILE A 468 -13.87 -15.87 19.43
CA ILE A 468 -15.00 -16.41 20.20
C ILE A 468 -14.49 -17.29 21.34
N SER A 469 -13.59 -18.22 21.02
CA SER A 469 -12.97 -19.13 21.98
C SER A 469 -11.61 -19.59 21.49
N ALA A 470 -10.70 -19.84 22.42
CA ALA A 470 -9.41 -20.45 22.15
C ALA A 470 -9.11 -21.55 23.16
N THR A 471 -8.38 -22.58 22.74
CA THR A 471 -7.83 -23.61 23.60
C THR A 471 -6.45 -23.99 23.10
N ILE A 472 -5.49 -24.05 24.00
CA ILE A 472 -4.14 -24.51 23.71
C ILE A 472 -3.97 -25.89 24.33
N LYS A 473 -3.55 -26.85 23.51
CA LYS A 473 -3.22 -28.20 23.95
C LYS A 473 -1.93 -28.62 23.28
N ASP A 474 -0.94 -28.96 24.09
CA ASP A 474 0.42 -29.24 23.62
C ASP A 474 0.92 -28.04 22.79
N ASP A 475 1.44 -28.28 21.58
CA ASP A 475 1.93 -27.24 20.68
C ASP A 475 0.87 -26.74 19.68
N VAL A 476 -0.43 -26.97 19.94
CA VAL A 476 -1.53 -26.59 19.04
C VAL A 476 -2.51 -25.64 19.71
N LEU A 477 -2.75 -24.50 19.07
CA LEU A 477 -3.84 -23.58 19.39
C LEU A 477 -5.04 -23.87 18.48
N THR A 478 -6.18 -24.25 19.07
CA THR A 478 -7.47 -24.27 18.36
C THR A 478 -8.24 -23.00 18.71
N ALA A 479 -8.59 -22.21 17.70
CA ALA A 479 -9.31 -20.95 17.86
C ALA A 479 -10.57 -20.94 16.99
N LYS A 480 -11.71 -20.62 17.62
CA LYS A 480 -12.95 -20.28 16.92
C LYS A 480 -13.03 -18.76 16.79
N VAL A 481 -13.07 -18.27 15.57
CA VAL A 481 -13.09 -16.84 15.26
C VAL A 481 -14.33 -16.47 14.46
N ALA A 482 -14.71 -15.21 14.55
CA ALA A 482 -15.76 -14.59 13.76
C ALA A 482 -15.21 -13.42 12.94
N TYR A 483 -15.61 -13.33 11.68
CA TYR A 483 -15.19 -12.26 10.77
C TYR A 483 -16.23 -12.00 9.68
N SER A 484 -16.09 -10.87 8.99
CA SER A 484 -16.85 -10.57 7.77
C SER A 484 -16.03 -10.85 6.51
N GLY A 485 -16.68 -11.36 5.46
CA GLY A 485 -16.06 -11.52 4.15
C GLY A 485 -17.06 -11.88 3.05
N CYS A 486 -16.56 -12.16 1.85
CA CYS A 486 -17.35 -12.64 0.72
C CYS A 486 -17.51 -14.16 0.80
N ASP A 487 -16.45 -14.84 1.26
CA ASP A 487 -16.38 -16.29 1.42
C ASP A 487 -15.66 -16.68 2.71
N VAL A 488 -15.64 -17.98 3.01
CA VAL A 488 -14.80 -18.54 4.06
C VAL A 488 -13.33 -18.33 3.67
N GLN A 489 -12.58 -17.66 4.53
CA GLN A 489 -11.19 -17.31 4.29
C GLN A 489 -10.22 -18.12 5.14
N ALA A 490 -8.96 -18.17 4.70
CA ALA A 490 -7.87 -18.58 5.57
C ALA A 490 -7.58 -17.46 6.58
N ILE A 491 -7.32 -17.85 7.82
CA ILE A 491 -6.98 -16.93 8.92
C ILE A 491 -5.55 -17.21 9.35
N ASN A 492 -4.76 -16.15 9.47
CA ASN A 492 -3.44 -16.20 10.08
C ASN A 492 -3.55 -15.88 11.58
N PHE A 493 -2.74 -16.56 12.38
CA PHE A 493 -2.47 -16.18 13.76
C PHE A 493 -1.03 -15.68 13.84
N THR A 494 -0.86 -14.39 14.18
CA THR A 494 0.45 -13.74 14.23
C THR A 494 0.79 -13.41 15.68
N VAL A 495 2.04 -13.68 16.07
CA VAL A 495 2.59 -13.39 17.39
C VAL A 495 3.88 -12.58 17.24
N ASP A 496 3.94 -11.50 18.01
CA ASP A 496 5.11 -10.62 18.10
C ASP A 496 6.22 -11.32 18.91
N THR A 497 7.44 -11.32 18.38
CA THR A 497 8.62 -11.89 19.06
C THR A 497 9.29 -10.90 20.02
N ALA A 498 8.87 -9.63 20.03
CA ALA A 498 9.21 -8.65 21.05
C ALA A 498 8.45 -8.97 22.36
N PHE A 499 8.87 -10.05 23.01
CA PHE A 499 8.30 -10.51 24.27
C PHE A 499 8.35 -9.41 25.33
N LEU A 500 7.23 -9.17 26.01
CA LEU A 500 7.14 -8.24 27.11
C LEU A 500 7.74 -8.88 28.36
N GLU A 501 8.76 -8.21 28.93
CA GLU A 501 9.46 -8.61 30.16
C GLU A 501 8.51 -8.65 31.36
N SER A 502 7.81 -9.78 31.51
CA SER A 502 6.85 -10.05 32.57
C SER A 502 6.94 -11.52 32.98
N PHE A 503 6.26 -11.88 34.07
CA PHE A 503 6.21 -13.27 34.54
C PHE A 503 4.75 -13.70 34.76
N PRO A 504 4.19 -14.62 33.94
CA PRO A 504 4.82 -15.24 32.77
C PRO A 504 5.14 -14.22 31.66
N VAL A 505 6.02 -14.59 30.73
CA VAL A 505 6.36 -13.76 29.58
C VAL A 505 5.09 -13.50 28.77
N GLN A 506 4.90 -12.29 28.25
CA GLN A 506 3.73 -11.96 27.44
C GLN A 506 4.14 -11.67 26.00
N ALA A 507 3.29 -12.04 25.05
CA ALA A 507 3.46 -11.68 23.64
C ALA A 507 2.18 -11.05 23.10
N ASN A 508 2.35 -10.00 22.30
CA ASN A 508 1.24 -9.45 21.53
C ASN A 508 0.88 -10.45 20.43
N ASN A 509 -0.41 -10.60 20.17
CA ASN A 509 -0.91 -11.47 19.12
C ASN A 509 -2.16 -10.87 18.50
N TYR A 510 -2.46 -11.30 17.28
CA TYR A 510 -3.69 -10.96 16.58
C TYR A 510 -4.02 -12.02 15.52
N PHE A 511 -5.28 -12.02 15.08
CA PHE A 511 -5.73 -12.79 13.93
C PHE A 511 -5.91 -11.85 12.74
N SER A 512 -5.54 -12.29 11.55
CA SER A 512 -5.76 -11.55 10.30
C SER A 512 -6.29 -12.45 9.19
N LYS A 513 -7.05 -11.83 8.28
CA LYS A 513 -7.53 -12.47 7.04
C LYS A 513 -6.40 -12.53 6.02
N THR A 514 -6.36 -13.57 5.19
CA THR A 514 -5.43 -13.61 4.04
C THR A 514 -5.87 -12.72 2.89
N VAL A 515 -7.18 -12.45 2.75
CA VAL A 515 -7.74 -11.62 1.67
C VAL A 515 -8.55 -10.48 2.26
N ASN A 516 -8.28 -9.26 1.80
CA ASN A 516 -8.94 -8.06 2.29
C ASN A 516 -10.18 -7.73 1.45
N ASP A 517 -11.29 -8.44 1.68
CA ASP A 517 -12.54 -8.23 0.95
C ASP A 517 -13.50 -7.25 1.65
N ALA A 518 -14.33 -6.54 0.88
CA ALA A 518 -15.25 -5.51 1.40
C ALA A 518 -16.64 -6.06 1.80
N CYS A 519 -16.89 -7.36 1.62
CA CYS A 519 -18.18 -7.97 1.90
C CYS A 519 -18.50 -8.02 3.41
N GLN A 520 -19.80 -7.99 3.72
CA GLN A 520 -20.31 -7.96 5.10
C GLN A 520 -20.95 -9.29 5.54
N ALA A 521 -20.76 -10.39 4.81
CA ALA A 521 -21.31 -11.68 5.24
C ALA A 521 -20.55 -12.18 6.46
N TYR A 522 -21.27 -12.67 7.47
CA TYR A 522 -20.72 -13.07 8.76
C TYR A 522 -20.38 -14.56 8.77
N PHE A 523 -19.15 -14.89 9.14
CA PHE A 523 -18.65 -16.26 9.25
C PHE A 523 -18.17 -16.55 10.67
N GLU A 524 -18.42 -17.77 11.15
CA GLU A 524 -17.77 -18.35 12.33
C GLU A 524 -17.05 -19.62 11.91
N GLN A 525 -15.74 -19.68 12.11
CA GLN A 525 -14.93 -20.82 11.69
C GLN A 525 -13.90 -21.17 12.76
N GLU A 526 -13.64 -22.47 12.90
CA GLU A 526 -12.60 -23.01 13.77
C GLU A 526 -11.33 -23.29 12.95
N TYR A 527 -10.19 -22.87 13.49
CA TYR A 527 -8.87 -23.05 12.91
C TYR A 527 -7.91 -23.61 13.97
N SER A 528 -6.91 -24.36 13.51
CA SER A 528 -5.83 -24.86 14.35
C SER A 528 -4.48 -24.30 13.89
N PHE A 529 -3.64 -23.93 14.86
CA PHE A 529 -2.36 -23.31 14.64
C PHE A 529 -1.24 -24.04 15.39
N ASP A 530 -0.13 -24.27 14.70
CA ASP A 530 1.09 -24.86 15.23
C ASP A 530 1.96 -23.78 15.91
N LEU A 531 2.17 -23.93 17.21
CA LEU A 531 2.90 -23.01 18.08
C LEU A 531 4.40 -23.34 18.20
N LEU A 532 4.90 -24.37 17.52
CA LEU A 532 6.33 -24.71 17.52
C LEU A 532 7.26 -23.54 17.16
N PRO A 533 6.93 -22.66 16.19
CA PRO A 533 7.74 -21.48 15.91
C PRO A 533 7.84 -20.54 17.11
N LEU A 534 6.74 -20.32 17.82
CA LEU A 534 6.70 -19.46 19.00
C LEU A 534 7.54 -20.04 20.16
N GLN A 535 7.44 -21.35 20.40
CA GLN A 535 8.33 -22.06 21.33
C GLN A 535 9.80 -21.87 20.95
N ALA A 536 10.13 -22.02 19.66
CA ALA A 536 11.49 -21.94 19.16
C ALA A 536 12.07 -20.53 19.31
N ALA A 537 11.28 -19.50 19.01
CA ALA A 537 11.65 -18.10 19.23
C ALA A 537 11.91 -17.80 20.72
N TYR A 538 11.05 -18.31 21.62
CA TYR A 538 11.28 -18.19 23.06
C TYR A 538 12.57 -18.87 23.51
N LYS A 539 12.83 -20.10 23.04
CA LYS A 539 14.06 -20.84 23.35
C LYS A 539 15.31 -20.09 22.90
N ALA A 540 15.27 -19.50 21.71
CA ALA A 540 16.38 -18.71 21.18
C ALA A 540 16.67 -17.47 22.05
N LEU A 541 15.62 -16.76 22.50
CA LEU A 541 15.79 -15.54 23.28
C LEU A 541 16.18 -15.81 24.75
N TYR A 542 15.52 -16.77 25.40
CA TYR A 542 15.68 -17.02 26.84
C TYR A 542 16.61 -18.18 27.18
N GLN A 543 17.08 -18.94 26.19
CA GLN A 543 17.95 -20.12 26.38
C GLN A 543 17.36 -21.15 27.36
N ALA A 544 16.04 -21.30 27.36
CA ALA A 544 15.29 -22.14 28.29
C ALA A 544 14.44 -23.17 27.54
N ASP A 545 14.63 -24.46 27.85
CA ASP A 545 13.92 -25.57 27.17
C ASP A 545 12.42 -25.64 27.47
N SER A 546 12.00 -25.00 28.56
CA SER A 546 10.61 -24.92 29.00
C SER A 546 10.25 -23.47 29.36
N GLY A 547 9.00 -23.08 29.15
CA GLY A 547 8.54 -21.73 29.42
C GLY A 547 7.01 -21.60 29.45
N GLU A 548 6.53 -20.44 29.86
CA GLU A 548 5.13 -20.04 29.75
C GLU A 548 5.03 -18.69 29.06
N ILE A 549 4.22 -18.62 28.00
CA ILE A 549 3.93 -17.41 27.24
C ILE A 549 2.43 -17.11 27.39
N SER A 550 2.09 -15.97 27.97
CA SER A 550 0.74 -15.46 28.06
C SER A 550 0.37 -14.71 26.78
N LEU A 551 -0.51 -15.32 25.98
CA LEU A 551 -1.07 -14.75 24.76
C LEU A 551 -2.36 -13.99 25.09
N ARG A 552 -2.31 -12.67 24.97
CA ARG A 552 -3.45 -11.78 25.28
C ARG A 552 -4.72 -12.23 24.56
N GLY A 553 -5.80 -12.49 25.32
CA GLY A 553 -7.10 -12.89 24.80
C GLY A 553 -7.23 -14.38 24.41
N VAL A 554 -6.10 -15.09 24.27
CA VAL A 554 -6.05 -16.49 23.84
C VAL A 554 -5.87 -17.44 25.02
N GLY A 555 -4.86 -17.19 25.88
CA GLY A 555 -4.54 -18.05 27.03
C GLY A 555 -3.03 -18.15 27.29
N SER A 556 -2.64 -19.06 28.20
CA SER A 556 -1.23 -19.39 28.45
C SER A 556 -0.80 -20.57 27.60
N TYR A 557 0.33 -20.44 26.90
CA TYR A 557 1.03 -21.52 26.23
C TYR A 557 2.21 -21.97 27.10
N SER A 558 2.22 -23.23 27.53
CA SER A 558 3.30 -23.83 28.32
C SER A 558 3.91 -25.00 27.56
N PHE A 559 5.24 -25.09 27.55
CA PHE A 559 5.98 -26.12 26.83
C PHE A 559 7.26 -26.55 27.54
#